data_AF-A0A7K0EV56-F1
#
_entry.id   AF-A0A7K0EV56-F1
#
_cell.length_a   1.000
_cell.length_b   1.000
_cell.length_c   1.000
_cell.angle_alpha   90.00
_cell.angle_beta   90.00
_cell.angle_gamma   90.00
#
_symmetry.space_group_name_H-M   'P 1'
#
loop_
_entity.id
_entity.type
_entity.pdbx_description
1 polymer ?
#
loop_
_entity_poly.entity_id
_entity_poly.type
_entity_poly.pdbx_seq_one_letter_code
_entity_poly.pdbx_strand_id
1 'polypeptide(L)'
;MIVPRIFVAVLIWISFSATFARAQTDKTFFNGKNLASWSATDMKYWSVKNGAIVGRATQPVEKNRFLWSSVKVADFYLSIDVKLEPDDRNAGIQFRSQKADETGQALGYQADMGKDVWGRLYHEHGRQKLDWSDRGEKAVQRGQWNHYEILAVGNRIWTAINGKLAVAVKDPDGDASGYIALQIHSGEPQTVTYKINRLVHNPKVELAGLTESQLNKELKLPEDKRQSNHSTTFKSGDVIVFAGGTNIAAMRKDGILETRIMAAQPTTRLHLWNLGWDGDTVFEQFRDVGFGSWSKNLDSLGANVVFVQFGQLESLQGTNELPRFISAYKKLLDSIRKPNRRIVLLSPIPFEPERSYLTPEGKSNNRLTTAPVEAYADAIRKLAESEGYGFVDLFHPLRSSALFGSLTTDGLHLNPEGHRLVAELIMKELKLPGAFAGDLAPLRQEILSKNVLWFNYWRPSNWAFLNGDRTTQPFSHDWKDKSRRIFPEEMKAFEPLIREAEQRIEDEQKKLLPVR
;
A
#
# COMPACT_ATOMS: atom_id res chain seq x y z
N MET A 1 19.15 -58.48 37.24
CA MET A 1 20.10 -58.20 36.15
C MET A 1 19.36 -57.36 35.11
N ILE A 2 19.45 -56.03 35.20
CA ILE A 2 18.81 -55.09 34.27
C ILE A 2 19.90 -54.13 33.81
N VAL A 3 20.15 -54.12 32.50
CA VAL A 3 21.20 -53.32 31.84
C VAL A 3 20.58 -52.00 31.37
N PRO A 4 21.18 -50.82 31.63
CA PRO A 4 20.69 -49.57 31.06
C PRO A 4 21.34 -49.33 29.69
N ARG A 5 20.52 -48.99 28.69
CA ARG A 5 20.98 -48.51 27.37
C ARG A 5 21.15 -47.00 27.42
N ILE A 6 22.38 -46.53 27.25
CA ILE A 6 22.72 -45.11 27.07
C ILE A 6 22.55 -44.79 25.58
N PHE A 7 21.63 -43.86 25.26
CA PHE A 7 21.54 -43.27 23.93
C PHE A 7 22.46 -42.05 23.85
N VAL A 8 23.49 -42.13 23.02
CA VAL A 8 24.35 -41.00 22.65
C VAL A 8 23.71 -40.30 21.45
N ALA A 9 23.24 -39.07 21.64
CA ALA A 9 22.75 -38.23 20.56
C ALA A 9 23.94 -37.51 19.89
N VAL A 10 24.22 -37.86 18.63
CA VAL A 10 25.21 -37.18 17.79
C VAL A 10 24.54 -35.97 17.16
N LEU A 11 24.93 -34.76 17.58
CA LEU A 11 24.54 -33.50 16.93
C LEU A 11 25.40 -33.28 15.68
N ILE A 12 24.81 -33.48 14.50
CA ILE A 12 25.43 -33.12 13.22
C ILE A 12 25.20 -31.62 12.99
N TRP A 13 26.27 -30.83 13.12
CA TRP A 13 26.30 -29.43 12.69
C TRP A 13 26.33 -29.39 11.16
N ILE A 14 25.19 -29.07 10.54
CA ILE A 14 25.13 -28.75 9.11
C ILE A 14 25.50 -27.27 8.96
N SER A 15 26.75 -27.00 8.60
CA SER A 15 27.19 -25.67 8.19
C SER A 15 26.46 -25.27 6.90
N PHE A 16 25.51 -24.36 6.99
CA PHE A 16 24.90 -23.69 5.83
C PHE A 16 25.94 -22.73 5.23
N SER A 17 26.79 -23.23 4.33
CA SER A 17 27.61 -22.37 3.47
C SER A 17 26.68 -21.70 2.48
N ALA A 18 26.35 -20.42 2.72
CA ALA A 18 25.69 -19.58 1.73
C ALA A 18 26.57 -19.53 0.47
N THR A 19 26.16 -20.25 -0.57
CA THR A 19 26.80 -20.20 -1.87
C THR A 19 26.45 -18.86 -2.50
N PHE A 20 27.38 -17.90 -2.44
CA PHE A 20 27.25 -16.66 -3.20
C PHE A 20 27.21 -17.01 -4.69
N ALA A 21 26.06 -16.77 -5.33
CA ALA A 21 25.90 -17.02 -6.75
C ALA A 21 26.89 -16.15 -7.54
N ARG A 22 27.64 -16.79 -8.46
CA ARG A 22 28.67 -16.12 -9.26
C ARG A 22 28.04 -15.35 -10.42
N ALA A 23 28.64 -14.22 -10.79
CA ALA A 23 28.24 -13.45 -11.96
C ALA A 23 28.20 -14.31 -13.24
N GLN A 24 27.08 -14.29 -13.95
CA GLN A 24 26.86 -15.10 -15.15
C GLN A 24 26.21 -14.29 -16.25
N THR A 25 26.87 -14.19 -17.41
CA THR A 25 26.28 -13.57 -18.61
C THR A 25 25.22 -14.48 -19.22
N ASP A 26 24.04 -13.92 -19.44
CA ASP A 26 22.92 -14.61 -20.04
C ASP A 26 22.99 -14.53 -21.57
N LYS A 27 23.29 -15.68 -22.20
CA LYS A 27 23.36 -15.81 -23.66
C LYS A 27 22.01 -16.12 -24.31
N THR A 28 20.97 -16.44 -23.53
CA THR A 28 19.63 -16.78 -24.04
C THR A 28 18.69 -15.58 -24.04
N PHE A 29 19.08 -14.50 -23.36
CA PHE A 29 18.30 -13.26 -23.27
C PHE A 29 17.97 -12.64 -24.63
N PHE A 30 18.95 -12.52 -25.54
CA PHE A 30 18.70 -12.11 -26.92
C PHE A 30 19.72 -12.70 -27.89
N ASN A 31 19.24 -13.31 -28.97
CA ASN A 31 20.08 -14.02 -29.94
C ASN A 31 20.57 -13.15 -31.11
N GLY A 32 20.20 -11.86 -31.16
CA GLY A 32 20.61 -10.94 -32.23
C GLY A 32 19.93 -11.18 -33.58
N LYS A 33 19.04 -12.16 -33.70
CA LYS A 33 18.47 -12.59 -34.99
C LYS A 33 16.95 -12.47 -35.03
N ASN A 34 16.27 -12.86 -33.96
CA ASN A 34 14.81 -12.90 -33.91
C ASN A 34 14.29 -12.74 -32.47
N LEU A 35 12.96 -12.76 -32.34
CA LEU A 35 12.25 -12.55 -31.07
C LEU A 35 11.85 -13.86 -30.38
N ALA A 36 12.57 -14.97 -30.59
CA ALA A 36 12.16 -16.28 -30.05
C ALA A 36 12.01 -16.33 -28.51
N SER A 37 12.83 -15.56 -27.78
CA SER A 37 12.75 -15.43 -26.31
C SER A 37 11.89 -14.24 -25.85
N TRP A 38 11.09 -13.66 -26.75
CA TRP A 38 10.35 -12.43 -26.52
C TRP A 38 8.90 -12.55 -26.99
N SER A 39 7.96 -11.94 -26.27
CA SER A 39 6.54 -12.01 -26.60
C SER A 39 5.84 -10.68 -26.33
N ALA A 40 4.87 -10.34 -27.16
CA ALA A 40 3.97 -9.20 -26.98
C ALA A 40 2.55 -9.61 -27.39
N THR A 41 1.55 -8.96 -26.81
CA THR A 41 0.15 -9.13 -27.20
C THR A 41 -0.08 -8.72 -28.66
N ASP A 42 0.66 -7.74 -29.15
CA ASP A 42 0.64 -7.31 -30.54
C ASP A 42 2.08 -7.28 -31.10
N MET A 43 2.46 -8.37 -31.77
CA MET A 43 3.78 -8.52 -32.37
C MET A 43 4.01 -7.60 -33.58
N LYS A 44 2.97 -6.96 -34.15
CA LYS A 44 3.12 -6.11 -35.34
C LYS A 44 4.03 -4.90 -35.12
N TYR A 45 4.17 -4.47 -33.86
CA TYR A 45 5.03 -3.36 -33.48
C TYR A 45 6.52 -3.73 -33.41
N TRP A 46 6.85 -5.03 -33.39
CA TRP A 46 8.17 -5.51 -32.99
C TRP A 46 8.85 -6.28 -34.11
N SER A 47 10.11 -5.93 -34.37
CA SER A 47 10.94 -6.62 -35.35
C SER A 47 12.40 -6.63 -34.90
N VAL A 48 13.25 -7.40 -35.58
CA VAL A 48 14.70 -7.34 -35.41
C VAL A 48 15.32 -6.77 -36.69
N LYS A 49 16.14 -5.74 -36.57
CA LYS A 49 16.91 -5.15 -37.67
C LYS A 49 18.35 -4.92 -37.23
N ASN A 50 19.31 -5.38 -38.03
CA ASN A 50 20.75 -5.20 -37.78
C ASN A 50 21.19 -5.61 -36.36
N GLY A 51 20.63 -6.70 -35.84
CA GLY A 51 20.95 -7.19 -34.49
C GLY A 51 20.38 -6.36 -33.35
N ALA A 52 19.42 -5.46 -33.61
CA ALA A 52 18.70 -4.70 -32.61
C ALA A 52 17.19 -4.97 -32.67
N ILE A 53 16.52 -4.90 -31.53
CA ILE A 53 15.06 -4.97 -31.45
C ILE A 53 14.52 -3.58 -31.81
N VAL A 54 13.60 -3.52 -32.76
CA VAL A 54 12.94 -2.28 -33.20
C VAL A 54 11.48 -2.35 -32.79
N GLY A 55 11.07 -1.43 -31.92
CA GLY A 55 9.68 -1.10 -31.66
C GLY A 55 9.25 0.04 -32.56
N ARG A 56 8.28 -0.17 -33.44
CA ARG A 56 7.83 0.83 -34.43
C ARG A 56 6.31 0.94 -34.48
N ALA A 57 5.82 2.15 -34.27
CA ALA A 57 4.44 2.55 -34.50
C ALA A 57 4.40 3.60 -35.62
N THR A 58 3.67 3.31 -36.70
CA THR A 58 3.45 4.24 -37.83
C THR A 58 2.15 5.04 -37.71
N GLN A 59 1.31 4.69 -36.73
CA GLN A 59 0.03 5.32 -36.40
C GLN A 59 -0.01 5.58 -34.89
N PRO A 60 -0.86 6.49 -34.41
CA PRO A 60 -1.04 6.72 -32.99
C PRO A 60 -1.38 5.42 -32.24
N VAL A 61 -0.75 5.24 -31.07
CA VAL A 61 -0.89 4.07 -30.23
C VAL A 61 -1.82 4.41 -29.06
N GLU A 62 -2.95 3.71 -28.94
CA GLU A 62 -3.93 3.99 -27.88
C GLU A 62 -3.42 3.70 -26.46
N LYS A 63 -2.66 2.61 -26.29
CA LYS A 63 -2.14 2.13 -24.99
C LYS A 63 -0.70 1.65 -25.10
N ASN A 64 0.05 1.75 -24.01
CA ASN A 64 1.44 1.28 -23.94
C ASN A 64 1.56 -0.16 -24.45
N ARG A 65 2.56 -0.41 -25.29
CA ARG A 65 2.87 -1.74 -25.84
C ARG A 65 4.19 -2.22 -25.25
N PHE A 66 4.21 -3.46 -24.82
CA PHE A 66 5.36 -4.07 -24.17
C PHE A 66 5.79 -5.35 -24.89
N LEU A 67 7.09 -5.48 -25.13
CA LEU A 67 7.73 -6.72 -25.57
C LEU A 67 8.46 -7.34 -24.38
N TRP A 68 7.91 -8.44 -23.86
CA TRP A 68 8.37 -9.12 -22.66
C TRP A 68 9.39 -10.21 -22.98
N SER A 69 10.52 -10.18 -22.28
CA SER A 69 11.48 -11.29 -22.27
C SER A 69 10.93 -12.48 -21.47
N SER A 70 11.27 -13.70 -21.87
CA SER A 70 11.01 -14.91 -21.09
C SER A 70 11.95 -15.09 -19.89
N VAL A 71 13.01 -14.28 -19.80
CA VAL A 71 14.01 -14.37 -18.73
C VAL A 71 13.55 -13.61 -17.49
N LYS A 72 13.49 -14.31 -16.35
CA LYS A 72 13.26 -13.72 -15.04
C LYS A 72 14.59 -13.22 -14.47
N VAL A 73 14.57 -12.03 -13.88
CA VAL A 73 15.72 -11.36 -13.24
C VAL A 73 15.43 -11.06 -11.78
N ALA A 74 16.45 -11.16 -10.94
CA ALA A 74 16.46 -10.69 -9.54
C ALA A 74 17.64 -9.73 -9.38
N ASP A 75 18.83 -10.23 -9.04
CA ASP A 75 20.06 -9.45 -9.05
C ASP A 75 20.67 -9.47 -10.46
N PHE A 76 20.73 -8.32 -11.12
CA PHE A 76 21.17 -8.26 -12.51
C PHE A 76 21.83 -6.93 -12.88
N TYR A 77 22.62 -7.00 -13.95
CA TYR A 77 23.14 -5.86 -14.70
C TYR A 77 22.70 -6.01 -16.15
N LEU A 78 22.04 -4.99 -16.69
CA LEU A 78 21.66 -4.88 -18.10
C LEU A 78 22.43 -3.71 -18.73
N SER A 79 23.08 -3.97 -19.86
CA SER A 79 23.68 -2.96 -20.73
C SER A 79 23.02 -2.99 -22.09
N ILE A 80 22.55 -1.84 -22.54
CA ILE A 80 21.70 -1.71 -23.73
C ILE A 80 21.90 -0.32 -24.35
N ASP A 81 22.16 -0.26 -25.65
CA ASP A 81 22.13 1.00 -26.38
C ASP A 81 20.71 1.26 -26.89
N VAL A 82 20.26 2.50 -26.76
CA VAL A 82 18.91 2.90 -27.14
C VAL A 82 18.93 4.11 -28.06
N LYS A 83 18.06 4.11 -29.07
CA LYS A 83 17.81 5.26 -29.95
C LYS A 83 16.32 5.48 -30.08
N LEU A 84 15.88 6.72 -29.87
CA LEU A 84 14.48 7.12 -29.91
C LEU A 84 14.26 8.13 -31.04
N GLU A 85 13.28 7.85 -31.90
CA GLU A 85 13.01 8.60 -33.12
C GLU A 85 11.49 8.78 -33.33
N PRO A 86 10.94 10.01 -33.29
CA PRO A 86 11.61 11.25 -32.86
C PRO A 86 12.09 11.20 -31.40
N ASP A 87 13.08 12.01 -31.06
CA ASP A 87 13.77 12.02 -29.75
C ASP A 87 12.97 12.67 -28.61
N ASP A 88 11.80 13.23 -28.95
CA ASP A 88 10.85 13.83 -28.02
C ASP A 88 9.71 12.89 -27.61
N ARG A 89 9.68 11.66 -28.15
CA ARG A 89 8.71 10.63 -27.79
C ARG A 89 9.06 10.00 -26.44
N ASN A 90 8.24 9.06 -25.97
CA ASN A 90 8.44 8.37 -24.71
C ASN A 90 8.58 6.85 -24.96
N ALA A 91 9.57 6.24 -24.32
CA ALA A 91 9.76 4.82 -24.24
C ALA A 91 10.40 4.47 -22.89
N GLY A 92 10.66 3.18 -22.66
CA GLY A 92 11.19 2.73 -21.40
C GLY A 92 11.61 1.28 -21.41
N ILE A 93 12.40 0.92 -20.40
CA ILE A 93 12.80 -0.46 -20.12
C ILE A 93 12.21 -0.83 -18.77
N GLN A 94 11.24 -1.74 -18.79
CA GLN A 94 10.68 -2.37 -17.61
C GLN A 94 11.69 -3.36 -17.04
N PHE A 95 11.85 -3.42 -15.72
CA PHE A 95 12.74 -4.38 -15.07
C PHE A 95 12.23 -4.79 -13.69
N ARG A 96 12.44 -6.06 -13.35
CA ARG A 96 11.78 -6.70 -12.20
C ARG A 96 10.25 -6.50 -12.19
N SER A 97 9.66 -6.27 -13.36
CA SER A 97 8.23 -5.99 -13.51
C SER A 97 7.44 -7.26 -13.82
N GLN A 98 6.13 -7.21 -13.62
CA GLN A 98 5.18 -8.29 -13.95
C GLN A 98 4.13 -7.80 -14.94
N LYS A 99 3.44 -8.73 -15.59
CA LYS A 99 2.26 -8.42 -16.40
C LYS A 99 1.09 -8.15 -15.45
N ALA A 100 0.52 -6.96 -15.52
CA ALA A 100 -0.61 -6.53 -14.70
C ALA A 100 -1.93 -7.19 -15.13
N ASP A 101 -2.06 -7.53 -16.42
CA ASP A 101 -3.24 -8.12 -17.03
C ASP A 101 -2.90 -8.96 -18.28
N GLU A 102 -3.92 -9.59 -18.87
CA GLU A 102 -3.81 -10.39 -20.11
C GLU A 102 -3.41 -9.55 -21.33
N THR A 103 -3.61 -8.23 -21.29
CA THR A 103 -3.18 -7.34 -22.37
C THR A 103 -1.67 -7.07 -22.34
N GLY A 104 -0.99 -7.50 -21.26
CA GLY A 104 0.45 -7.40 -21.09
C GLY A 104 0.93 -6.03 -20.62
N GLN A 105 0.05 -5.23 -19.98
CA GLN A 105 0.48 -4.01 -19.29
C GLN A 105 1.49 -4.33 -18.19
N ALA A 106 2.40 -3.42 -17.90
CA ALA A 106 3.45 -3.64 -16.90
C ALA A 106 3.04 -3.13 -15.51
N LEU A 107 3.40 -3.87 -14.47
CA LEU A 107 3.41 -3.42 -13.07
C LEU A 107 4.84 -3.59 -12.55
N GLY A 108 5.53 -2.51 -12.22
CA GLY A 108 6.92 -2.56 -11.74
C GLY A 108 7.80 -1.42 -12.21
N TYR A 109 9.12 -1.56 -12.02
CA TYR A 109 10.07 -0.49 -12.33
C TYR A 109 10.26 -0.27 -13.83
N GLN A 110 10.35 1.00 -14.21
CA GLN A 110 10.70 1.45 -15.55
C GLN A 110 11.87 2.44 -15.48
N ALA A 111 12.90 2.17 -16.27
CA ALA A 111 13.93 3.14 -16.61
C ALA A 111 13.44 3.94 -17.82
N ASP A 112 13.11 5.21 -17.59
CA ASP A 112 12.46 6.06 -18.59
C ASP A 112 13.46 6.66 -19.60
N MET A 113 12.96 6.87 -20.82
CA MET A 113 13.62 7.63 -21.88
C MET A 113 12.62 8.42 -22.70
N GLY A 114 12.95 9.67 -23.01
CA GLY A 114 12.06 10.54 -23.77
C GLY A 114 12.13 12.00 -23.34
N LYS A 115 11.32 12.84 -23.96
CA LYS A 115 11.28 14.26 -23.60
C LYS A 115 11.05 14.43 -22.10
N ASP A 116 11.95 15.19 -21.49
CA ASP A 116 12.02 15.49 -20.07
C ASP A 116 12.14 14.29 -19.13
N VAL A 117 12.17 13.02 -19.56
CA VAL A 117 12.14 11.84 -18.66
C VAL A 117 13.38 10.94 -18.74
N TRP A 118 14.42 11.33 -19.48
CA TRP A 118 15.63 10.51 -19.60
C TRP A 118 16.31 10.24 -18.26
N GLY A 119 16.51 8.95 -17.97
CA GLY A 119 17.25 8.53 -16.77
C GLY A 119 16.45 8.67 -15.48
N ARG A 120 15.13 8.81 -15.57
CA ARG A 120 14.24 8.79 -14.41
C ARG A 120 13.80 7.36 -14.08
N LEU A 121 13.46 7.13 -12.82
CA LEU A 121 12.93 5.86 -12.33
C LEU A 121 11.44 6.03 -12.05
N TYR A 122 10.63 5.27 -12.78
CA TYR A 122 9.19 5.19 -12.62
C TYR A 122 8.77 3.79 -12.15
N HIS A 123 7.59 3.67 -11.56
CA HIS A 123 6.96 2.42 -11.15
C HIS A 123 5.58 2.35 -11.79
N GLU A 124 5.50 1.67 -12.94
CA GLU A 124 4.34 1.57 -13.81
C GLU A 124 3.17 0.92 -13.06
N HIS A 125 1.99 1.54 -13.14
CA HIS A 125 0.76 1.09 -12.47
C HIS A 125 0.88 0.82 -10.95
N GLY A 126 1.93 1.32 -10.31
CA GLY A 126 2.13 1.23 -8.88
C GLY A 126 2.51 2.57 -8.29
N ARG A 127 3.78 2.75 -7.96
CA ARG A 127 4.25 3.88 -7.14
C ARG A 127 4.57 5.16 -7.92
N GLN A 128 4.52 5.07 -9.24
CA GLN A 128 4.79 6.19 -10.14
C GLN A 128 6.22 6.73 -9.97
N LYS A 129 6.41 8.02 -9.69
CA LYS A 129 7.74 8.66 -9.73
C LYS A 129 8.58 8.27 -8.51
N LEU A 130 9.60 7.43 -8.71
CA LEU A 130 10.53 6.99 -7.65
C LEU A 130 11.83 7.80 -7.61
N ASP A 131 12.33 8.24 -8.76
CA ASP A 131 13.45 9.19 -8.86
C ASP A 131 13.22 10.13 -10.03
N TRP A 132 13.07 11.43 -9.74
CA TRP A 132 12.82 12.46 -10.73
C TRP A 132 14.00 13.43 -10.93
N SER A 133 15.21 13.03 -10.51
CA SER A 133 16.42 13.84 -10.71
C SER A 133 16.73 14.06 -12.20
N ASP A 134 17.52 15.10 -12.51
CA ASP A 134 17.89 15.48 -13.87
C ASP A 134 19.27 14.94 -14.31
N ARG A 135 19.85 14.02 -13.54
CA ARG A 135 21.20 13.48 -13.81
C ARG A 135 21.28 12.80 -15.19
N GLY A 136 20.28 11.99 -15.52
CA GLY A 136 20.18 11.31 -16.81
C GLY A 136 19.92 12.26 -17.98
N GLU A 137 19.02 13.23 -17.80
CA GLU A 137 18.76 14.31 -18.77
C GLU A 137 20.03 15.10 -19.13
N LYS A 138 20.93 15.32 -18.17
CA LYS A 138 22.24 15.97 -18.42
C LYS A 138 23.25 15.08 -19.15
N ALA A 139 23.00 13.78 -19.23
CA ALA A 139 23.91 12.80 -19.83
C ALA A 139 23.49 12.36 -21.24
N VAL A 140 22.21 12.52 -21.60
CA VAL A 140 21.66 12.06 -22.87
C VAL A 140 22.16 12.89 -24.07
N GLN A 141 22.42 12.20 -25.17
CA GLN A 141 22.64 12.77 -26.49
C GLN A 141 21.36 12.61 -27.31
N ARG A 142 20.55 13.67 -27.36
CA ARG A 142 19.24 13.68 -28.03
C ARG A 142 19.34 13.32 -29.52
N GLY A 143 18.42 12.49 -30.01
CA GLY A 143 18.41 11.97 -31.39
C GLY A 143 19.52 10.96 -31.73
N GLN A 144 20.43 10.68 -30.80
CA GLN A 144 21.55 9.76 -31.00
C GLN A 144 21.35 8.45 -30.25
N TRP A 145 22.25 7.50 -30.50
CA TRP A 145 22.38 6.32 -29.66
C TRP A 145 22.89 6.72 -28.26
N ASN A 146 22.24 6.18 -27.23
CA ASN A 146 22.62 6.40 -25.84
C ASN A 146 22.87 5.06 -25.16
N HIS A 147 23.99 4.96 -24.47
CA HIS A 147 24.33 3.77 -23.69
C HIS A 147 23.59 3.81 -22.36
N TYR A 148 22.67 2.87 -22.13
CA TYR A 148 21.90 2.76 -20.90
C TYR A 148 22.38 1.53 -20.12
N GLU A 149 22.58 1.72 -18.82
CA GLU A 149 22.93 0.65 -17.90
C GLU A 149 21.94 0.61 -16.74
N ILE A 150 21.50 -0.58 -16.34
CA ILE A 150 20.60 -0.82 -15.20
C ILE A 150 21.25 -1.87 -14.32
N LEU A 151 21.51 -1.53 -13.06
CA LEU A 151 22.07 -2.40 -12.04
C LEU A 151 21.07 -2.48 -10.88
N ALA A 152 20.55 -3.68 -10.60
CA ALA A 152 19.68 -3.91 -9.47
C ALA A 152 20.20 -5.09 -8.64
N VAL A 153 20.53 -4.86 -7.37
CA VAL A 153 21.10 -5.87 -6.45
C VAL A 153 20.47 -5.74 -5.07
N GLY A 154 19.78 -6.79 -4.62
CA GLY A 154 18.93 -6.76 -3.43
C GLY A 154 17.86 -5.67 -3.57
N ASN A 155 17.77 -4.78 -2.58
CA ASN A 155 16.86 -3.63 -2.57
C ASN A 155 17.49 -2.34 -3.14
N ARG A 156 18.61 -2.42 -3.88
CA ARG A 156 19.31 -1.25 -4.42
C ARG A 156 19.24 -1.23 -5.94
N ILE A 157 18.95 -0.07 -6.49
CA ILE A 157 18.78 0.16 -7.93
C ILE A 157 19.65 1.35 -8.32
N TRP A 158 20.47 1.17 -9.35
CA TRP A 158 21.20 2.23 -10.01
C TRP A 158 21.00 2.16 -11.51
N THR A 159 20.98 3.32 -12.15
CA THR A 159 21.03 3.40 -13.62
C THR A 159 22.10 4.39 -14.04
N ALA A 160 22.61 4.22 -15.25
CA ALA A 160 23.54 5.16 -15.86
C ALA A 160 23.21 5.39 -17.33
N ILE A 161 23.50 6.60 -17.81
CA ILE A 161 23.40 6.99 -19.21
C ILE A 161 24.76 7.51 -19.65
N ASN A 162 25.31 6.98 -20.74
CA ASN A 162 26.58 7.39 -21.34
C ASN A 162 27.73 7.46 -20.31
N GLY A 163 27.79 6.47 -19.41
CA GLY A 163 28.81 6.38 -18.36
C GLY A 163 28.65 7.38 -17.21
N LYS A 164 27.49 8.05 -17.08
CA LYS A 164 27.16 8.94 -15.96
C LYS A 164 26.00 8.36 -15.16
N LEU A 165 26.13 8.34 -13.84
CA LEU A 165 25.09 7.89 -12.92
C LEU A 165 23.81 8.73 -13.08
N ALA A 166 22.67 8.07 -13.27
CA ALA A 166 21.37 8.70 -13.45
C ALA A 166 20.46 8.47 -12.22
N VAL A 167 20.25 7.22 -11.81
CA VAL A 167 19.43 6.85 -10.63
C VAL A 167 20.30 6.19 -9.57
N ALA A 168 20.00 6.45 -8.29
CA ALA A 168 20.57 5.73 -7.15
C ALA A 168 19.55 5.63 -6.01
N VAL A 169 18.81 4.52 -5.96
CA VAL A 169 17.69 4.32 -5.03
C VAL A 169 17.89 3.06 -4.20
N LYS A 170 17.64 3.16 -2.89
CA LYS A 170 17.45 2.01 -1.99
C LYS A 170 15.97 1.89 -1.68
N ASP A 171 15.37 0.80 -2.09
CA ASP A 171 13.94 0.55 -2.05
C ASP A 171 13.61 -0.74 -1.29
N PRO A 172 13.56 -0.70 0.05
CA PRO A 172 13.41 -1.89 0.89
C PRO A 172 12.17 -2.74 0.59
N ASP A 173 11.08 -2.11 0.16
CA ASP A 173 9.78 -2.74 -0.09
C ASP A 173 9.51 -2.90 -1.60
N GLY A 174 10.56 -2.74 -2.39
CA GLY A 174 10.52 -2.80 -3.83
C GLY A 174 10.45 -4.20 -4.41
N ASP A 175 10.13 -4.30 -5.70
CA ASP A 175 10.11 -5.60 -6.39
C ASP A 175 11.52 -6.24 -6.37
N ALA A 176 11.62 -7.42 -5.75
CA ALA A 176 12.89 -8.16 -5.63
C ALA A 176 13.24 -8.94 -6.90
N SER A 177 12.24 -9.31 -7.71
CA SER A 177 12.42 -10.04 -8.97
C SER A 177 11.23 -9.87 -9.91
N GLY A 178 11.46 -10.11 -11.20
CA GLY A 178 10.42 -10.07 -12.22
C GLY A 178 11.04 -10.22 -13.60
N TYR A 179 10.42 -9.65 -14.62
CA TYR A 179 10.84 -9.77 -16.02
C TYR A 179 11.32 -8.42 -16.55
N ILE A 180 12.00 -8.46 -17.70
CA ILE A 180 12.36 -7.28 -18.47
C ILE A 180 11.39 -7.14 -19.64
N ALA A 181 10.93 -5.91 -19.90
CA ALA A 181 10.17 -5.60 -21.11
C ALA A 181 10.60 -4.28 -21.75
N LEU A 182 10.48 -4.20 -23.06
CA LEU A 182 10.75 -3.00 -23.84
C LEU A 182 9.43 -2.32 -24.18
N GLN A 183 9.36 -1.00 -24.04
CA GLN A 183 8.13 -0.24 -24.21
C GLN A 183 8.09 0.52 -25.54
N ILE A 184 6.88 0.62 -26.11
CA ILE A 184 6.45 1.72 -26.98
C ILE A 184 5.31 2.41 -26.24
N HIS A 185 5.49 3.68 -25.89
CA HIS A 185 4.48 4.46 -25.18
C HIS A 185 3.28 4.78 -26.08
N SER A 186 2.11 4.97 -25.47
CA SER A 186 0.92 5.49 -26.14
C SER A 186 1.16 6.90 -26.71
N GLY A 187 0.34 7.30 -27.67
CA GLY A 187 0.43 8.59 -28.35
C GLY A 187 0.99 8.50 -29.76
N GLU A 188 1.61 9.57 -30.21
CA GLU A 188 2.01 9.77 -31.61
C GLU A 188 3.00 8.72 -32.15
N PRO A 189 3.04 8.51 -33.48
CA PRO A 189 3.98 7.59 -34.12
C PRO A 189 5.42 7.78 -33.64
N GLN A 190 6.09 6.65 -33.41
CA GLN A 190 7.46 6.61 -32.91
C GLN A 190 8.19 5.33 -33.32
N THR A 191 9.50 5.40 -33.33
CA THR A 191 10.41 4.26 -33.44
C THR A 191 11.40 4.31 -32.29
N VAL A 192 11.51 3.23 -31.56
CA VAL A 192 12.55 3.03 -30.56
C VAL A 192 13.35 1.79 -30.92
N THR A 193 14.66 1.94 -30.94
CA THR A 193 15.59 0.85 -31.26
C THR A 193 16.42 0.51 -30.05
N TYR A 194 16.44 -0.78 -29.69
CA TYR A 194 17.09 -1.34 -28.54
C TYR A 194 18.16 -2.33 -28.99
N LYS A 195 19.43 -1.99 -28.79
CA LYS A 195 20.57 -2.87 -29.05
C LYS A 195 21.08 -3.41 -27.73
N ILE A 196 20.69 -4.64 -27.42
CA ILE A 196 21.06 -5.32 -26.18
C ILE A 196 22.53 -5.75 -26.27
N ASN A 197 23.36 -5.26 -25.35
CA ASN A 197 24.79 -5.58 -25.31
C ASN A 197 25.06 -6.81 -24.43
N ARG A 198 24.51 -6.82 -23.21
CA ARG A 198 24.59 -7.98 -22.31
C ARG A 198 23.59 -7.88 -21.15
N LEU A 199 23.15 -9.04 -20.68
CA LEU A 199 22.52 -9.23 -19.38
C LEU A 199 23.44 -10.11 -18.52
N VAL A 200 23.67 -9.73 -17.27
CA VAL A 200 24.50 -10.48 -16.31
C VAL A 200 23.69 -10.68 -15.03
N HIS A 201 23.49 -11.93 -14.63
CA HIS A 201 22.89 -12.30 -13.35
C HIS A 201 23.94 -12.30 -12.25
N ASN A 202 23.54 -11.94 -11.02
CA ASN A 202 24.41 -11.85 -9.84
C ASN A 202 25.70 -11.03 -10.10
N PRO A 203 25.60 -9.82 -10.66
CA PRO A 203 26.76 -9.03 -11.04
C PRO A 203 27.54 -8.55 -9.81
N LYS A 204 28.79 -8.14 -10.03
CA LYS A 204 29.47 -7.25 -9.07
C LYS A 204 28.77 -5.90 -9.05
N VAL A 205 28.76 -5.23 -7.89
CA VAL A 205 28.14 -3.91 -7.74
C VAL A 205 29.12 -2.82 -8.20
N GLU A 206 29.17 -2.63 -9.52
CA GLU A 206 30.00 -1.63 -10.20
C GLU A 206 29.21 -1.07 -11.40
N LEU A 207 29.20 0.26 -11.57
CA LEU A 207 28.43 0.93 -12.62
C LEU A 207 29.07 2.28 -12.96
N ALA A 208 29.12 2.66 -14.23
CA ALA A 208 29.61 3.98 -14.66
C ALA A 208 31.02 4.34 -14.10
N GLY A 209 31.89 3.34 -13.94
CA GLY A 209 33.23 3.51 -13.35
C GLY A 209 33.26 3.74 -11.83
N LEU A 210 32.12 3.64 -11.14
CA LEU A 210 32.00 3.77 -9.69
C LEU A 210 32.07 2.41 -9.00
N THR A 211 32.76 2.37 -7.86
CA THR A 211 32.80 1.20 -6.97
C THR A 211 31.53 1.08 -6.13
N GLU A 212 31.26 -0.10 -5.55
CA GLU A 212 30.11 -0.32 -4.66
C GLU A 212 30.05 0.71 -3.52
N SER A 213 31.19 1.06 -2.92
CA SER A 213 31.25 2.05 -1.83
C SER A 213 30.81 3.44 -2.31
N GLN A 214 31.20 3.85 -3.51
CA GLN A 214 30.78 5.12 -4.09
C GLN A 214 29.30 5.10 -4.48
N LEU A 215 28.83 4.01 -5.09
CA LEU A 215 27.41 3.83 -5.45
C LEU A 215 26.50 3.85 -4.22
N ASN A 216 26.91 3.21 -3.13
CA ASN A 216 26.13 3.16 -1.89
C ASN A 216 25.98 4.53 -1.22
N LYS A 217 26.96 5.44 -1.39
CA LYS A 217 26.89 6.81 -0.85
C LYS A 217 25.83 7.67 -1.55
N GLU A 218 25.49 7.33 -2.79
CA GLU A 218 24.50 8.07 -3.59
C GLU A 218 23.06 7.60 -3.35
N LEU A 219 22.86 6.50 -2.61
CA LEU A 219 21.54 5.92 -2.38
C LEU A 219 20.64 6.86 -1.58
N LYS A 220 19.45 7.11 -2.12
CA LYS A 220 18.33 7.73 -1.42
C LYS A 220 17.13 6.79 -1.36
N LEU A 221 16.18 7.06 -0.47
CA LEU A 221 14.87 6.42 -0.52
C LEU A 221 14.11 6.91 -1.76
N PRO A 222 13.25 6.07 -2.37
CA PRO A 222 12.43 6.50 -3.49
C PRO A 222 11.45 7.61 -3.07
N GLU A 223 11.12 8.47 -4.02
CA GLU A 223 9.91 9.29 -3.92
C GLU A 223 8.67 8.37 -3.99
N ASP A 224 7.66 8.62 -3.15
CA ASP A 224 6.32 8.03 -3.31
C ASP A 224 5.30 9.15 -3.20
N LYS A 225 4.97 9.76 -4.36
CA LYS A 225 4.04 10.89 -4.42
C LYS A 225 2.59 10.52 -4.08
N ARG A 226 2.29 9.24 -3.85
CA ARG A 226 0.96 8.85 -3.39
C ARG A 226 0.75 9.16 -1.92
N GLN A 227 1.82 9.24 -1.14
CA GLN A 227 1.75 9.57 0.28
C GLN A 227 1.75 11.08 0.50
N SER A 228 1.04 11.55 1.53
CA SER A 228 1.03 12.97 1.87
C SER A 228 2.34 13.39 2.54
N ASN A 229 2.80 14.62 2.28
CA ASN A 229 3.89 15.21 3.07
C ASN A 229 3.47 15.58 4.51
N HIS A 230 2.18 15.43 4.87
CA HIS A 230 1.62 15.72 6.18
C HIS A 230 1.77 14.51 7.12
N SER A 231 3.01 14.23 7.53
CA SER A 231 3.28 13.15 8.49
C SER A 231 2.64 13.48 9.85
N THR A 232 1.86 12.55 10.39
CA THR A 232 1.19 12.71 11.70
C THR A 232 2.02 12.03 12.79
N THR A 233 2.63 12.83 13.66
CA THR A 233 3.31 12.33 14.87
C THR A 233 2.36 12.35 16.05
N PHE A 234 2.29 11.27 16.83
CA PHE A 234 1.49 11.21 18.04
C PHE A 234 2.17 11.92 19.23
N LYS A 235 1.35 12.50 20.09
CA LYS A 235 1.74 13.18 21.33
C LYS A 235 1.06 12.50 22.51
N SER A 236 1.69 12.55 23.68
CA SER A 236 1.06 12.04 24.90
C SER A 236 -0.23 12.80 25.19
N GLY A 237 -1.30 12.06 25.50
CA GLY A 237 -2.65 12.58 25.66
C GLY A 237 -3.45 12.69 24.35
N ASP A 238 -2.90 12.29 23.20
CA ASP A 238 -3.67 12.27 21.95
C ASP A 238 -4.85 11.30 22.06
N VAL A 239 -6.01 11.77 21.59
CA VAL A 239 -7.22 10.97 21.44
C VAL A 239 -7.41 10.69 19.96
N ILE A 240 -7.11 9.46 19.60
CA ILE A 240 -7.08 8.94 18.23
C ILE A 240 -8.38 8.20 17.96
N VAL A 241 -9.06 8.57 16.89
CA VAL A 241 -10.31 7.93 16.47
C VAL A 241 -10.16 7.32 15.07
N PHE A 242 -10.62 6.08 14.92
CA PHE A 242 -10.84 5.46 13.61
C PHE A 242 -12.32 5.50 13.25
N ALA A 243 -12.65 6.08 12.09
CA ALA A 243 -14.02 6.21 11.62
C ALA A 243 -14.14 5.79 10.15
N GLY A 244 -15.27 5.19 9.79
CA GLY A 244 -15.49 4.67 8.44
C GLY A 244 -16.49 3.51 8.41
N GLY A 245 -16.54 2.85 7.26
CA GLY A 245 -17.41 1.69 7.03
C GLY A 245 -16.94 0.39 7.69
N THR A 246 -17.40 -0.72 7.12
CA THR A 246 -17.25 -2.07 7.69
C THR A 246 -15.80 -2.49 7.96
N ASN A 247 -14.85 -2.16 7.09
CA ASN A 247 -13.44 -2.51 7.33
C ASN A 247 -12.87 -1.81 8.58
N ILE A 248 -13.24 -0.55 8.83
CA ILE A 248 -12.87 0.14 10.08
C ILE A 248 -13.59 -0.48 11.27
N ALA A 249 -14.88 -0.80 11.15
CA ALA A 249 -15.63 -1.47 12.20
C ALA A 249 -15.02 -2.84 12.59
N ALA A 250 -14.51 -3.57 11.60
CA ALA A 250 -13.85 -4.87 11.78
C ALA A 250 -12.50 -4.76 12.51
N MET A 251 -11.71 -3.70 12.29
CA MET A 251 -10.42 -3.49 12.98
C MET A 251 -10.53 -3.53 14.50
N ARG A 252 -11.68 -3.13 15.06
CA ARG A 252 -11.95 -3.23 16.51
C ARG A 252 -11.93 -4.68 17.00
N LYS A 253 -12.40 -5.63 16.18
CA LYS A 253 -12.55 -7.05 16.54
C LYS A 253 -11.21 -7.78 16.54
N ASP A 254 -10.26 -7.37 15.69
CA ASP A 254 -8.91 -7.94 15.69
C ASP A 254 -7.92 -7.15 16.54
N GLY A 255 -8.09 -5.84 16.72
CA GLY A 255 -7.21 -4.99 17.54
C GLY A 255 -5.75 -4.90 17.07
N ILE A 256 -5.43 -5.34 15.84
CA ILE A 256 -4.04 -5.47 15.35
C ILE A 256 -3.39 -4.09 15.21
N LEU A 257 -4.08 -3.14 14.58
CA LEU A 257 -3.56 -1.78 14.39
C LEU A 257 -3.36 -1.06 15.72
N GLU A 258 -4.36 -1.12 16.61
CA GLU A 258 -4.28 -0.54 17.95
C GLU A 258 -3.08 -1.11 18.73
N THR A 259 -2.89 -2.44 18.67
CA THR A 259 -1.76 -3.11 19.32
C THR A 259 -0.43 -2.58 18.82
N ARG A 260 -0.25 -2.47 17.49
CA ARG A 260 1.00 -2.00 16.89
C ARG A 260 1.27 -0.53 17.19
N ILE A 261 0.25 0.33 17.15
CA ILE A 261 0.40 1.75 17.52
C ILE A 261 0.84 1.87 18.98
N MET A 262 0.20 1.15 19.90
CA MET A 262 0.56 1.18 21.32
C MET A 262 1.96 0.62 21.55
N ALA A 263 2.32 -0.51 20.93
CA ALA A 263 3.64 -1.12 21.04
C ALA A 263 4.78 -0.21 20.53
N ALA A 264 4.51 0.62 19.51
CA ALA A 264 5.48 1.59 19.00
C ALA A 264 5.70 2.81 19.90
N GLN A 265 4.94 2.91 20.99
CA GLN A 265 4.82 4.11 21.80
C GLN A 265 4.98 3.80 23.30
N PRO A 266 6.02 3.07 23.75
CA PRO A 266 6.10 2.46 25.09
C PRO A 266 6.00 3.44 26.27
N THR A 267 6.21 4.72 26.02
CA THR A 267 6.18 5.80 27.03
C THR A 267 5.13 6.87 26.74
N THR A 268 4.43 6.78 25.61
CA THR A 268 3.44 7.77 25.18
C THR A 268 2.05 7.28 25.54
N ARG A 269 1.35 8.04 26.37
CA ARG A 269 -0.05 7.75 26.72
C ARG A 269 -0.96 8.15 25.57
N LEU A 270 -1.66 7.19 24.97
CA LEU A 270 -2.59 7.42 23.85
C LEU A 270 -3.96 6.83 24.18
N HIS A 271 -5.02 7.48 23.72
CA HIS A 271 -6.39 6.97 23.80
C HIS A 271 -6.88 6.62 22.40
N LEU A 272 -7.21 5.35 22.14
CA LEU A 272 -7.62 4.87 20.82
C LEU A 272 -9.08 4.42 20.86
N TRP A 273 -9.91 4.98 19.98
CA TRP A 273 -11.34 4.65 19.86
C TRP A 273 -11.71 4.28 18.44
N ASN A 274 -12.55 3.26 18.30
CA ASN A 274 -13.11 2.87 17.01
C ASN A 274 -14.58 3.28 16.95
N LEU A 275 -14.91 4.18 16.02
CA LEU A 275 -16.26 4.64 15.71
C LEU A 275 -16.78 4.08 14.38
N GLY A 276 -16.09 3.09 13.81
CA GLY A 276 -16.50 2.43 12.57
C GLY A 276 -17.88 1.78 12.71
N TRP A 277 -18.66 1.83 11.64
CA TRP A 277 -19.99 1.26 11.61
C TRP A 277 -20.22 0.51 10.30
N ASP A 278 -20.69 -0.73 10.43
CA ASP A 278 -20.94 -1.60 9.28
C ASP A 278 -21.98 -0.97 8.34
N GLY A 279 -21.65 -0.88 7.06
CA GLY A 279 -22.53 -0.29 6.04
C GLY A 279 -22.51 1.23 5.91
N ASP A 280 -21.74 1.96 6.74
CA ASP A 280 -21.58 3.40 6.54
C ASP A 280 -20.93 3.70 5.18
N THR A 281 -21.48 4.69 4.49
CA THR A 281 -20.89 5.35 3.30
C THR A 281 -20.76 6.84 3.57
N VAL A 282 -20.18 7.65 2.68
CA VAL A 282 -20.19 9.13 2.84
C VAL A 282 -21.59 9.73 2.69
N PHE A 283 -22.53 9.00 2.06
CA PHE A 283 -23.88 9.49 1.80
C PHE A 283 -24.83 9.21 2.97
N GLU A 284 -24.66 8.06 3.61
CA GLU A 284 -25.59 7.55 4.64
C GLU A 284 -24.81 6.96 5.81
N GLN A 285 -25.12 7.44 7.02
CA GLN A 285 -24.64 6.91 8.29
C GLN A 285 -25.85 6.68 9.20
N PHE A 286 -26.52 5.54 9.06
CA PHE A 286 -27.74 5.25 9.80
C PHE A 286 -27.47 5.17 11.30
N ARG A 287 -28.18 5.99 12.08
CA ARG A 287 -28.09 6.02 13.54
C ARG A 287 -29.48 6.11 14.15
N ASP A 288 -29.61 5.58 15.35
CA ASP A 288 -30.82 5.72 16.14
C ASP A 288 -31.11 7.18 16.48
N VAL A 289 -32.39 7.49 16.73
CA VAL A 289 -32.81 8.81 17.18
C VAL A 289 -32.02 9.20 18.44
N GLY A 290 -31.55 10.45 18.48
CA GLY A 290 -30.79 10.97 19.62
C GLY A 290 -29.31 10.53 19.68
N PHE A 291 -28.81 9.74 18.72
CA PHE A 291 -27.39 9.33 18.68
C PHE A 291 -26.40 10.48 18.47
N GLY A 292 -26.86 11.59 17.88
CA GLY A 292 -26.03 12.75 17.62
C GLY A 292 -25.24 12.66 16.31
N SER A 293 -24.56 13.76 15.98
CA SER A 293 -23.77 13.88 14.75
C SER A 293 -22.32 13.45 14.98
N TRP A 294 -21.61 13.07 13.91
CA TRP A 294 -20.19 12.72 13.95
C TRP A 294 -19.34 13.79 14.66
N SER A 295 -19.57 15.08 14.38
CA SER A 295 -18.84 16.16 15.06
C SER A 295 -19.05 16.10 16.58
N LYS A 296 -20.30 16.02 17.06
CA LYS A 296 -20.60 15.98 18.49
C LYS A 296 -19.96 14.77 19.17
N ASN A 297 -19.94 13.63 18.48
CA ASN A 297 -19.38 12.38 18.97
C ASN A 297 -17.85 12.40 19.05
N LEU A 298 -17.18 12.99 18.06
CA LEU A 298 -15.74 13.22 18.12
C LEU A 298 -15.36 14.25 19.18
N ASP A 299 -16.21 15.26 19.37
CA ASP A 299 -16.01 16.33 20.35
C ASP A 299 -16.18 15.84 21.78
N SER A 300 -17.16 14.99 22.06
CA SER A 300 -17.36 14.41 23.39
C SER A 300 -16.19 13.53 23.83
N LEU A 301 -15.50 12.91 22.88
CA LEU A 301 -14.27 12.15 23.12
C LEU A 301 -13.02 13.04 23.26
N GLY A 302 -13.09 14.31 22.85
CA GLY A 302 -11.90 15.16 22.74
C GLY A 302 -10.95 14.75 21.60
N ALA A 303 -11.48 14.09 20.55
CA ALA A 303 -10.67 13.55 19.46
C ALA A 303 -9.84 14.63 18.75
N ASN A 304 -8.53 14.43 18.68
CA ASN A 304 -7.56 15.36 18.09
C ASN A 304 -6.75 14.74 16.93
N VAL A 305 -6.87 13.42 16.73
CA VAL A 305 -6.45 12.71 15.51
C VAL A 305 -7.60 11.84 15.04
N VAL A 306 -7.98 11.94 13.77
CA VAL A 306 -9.06 11.15 13.20
C VAL A 306 -8.61 10.51 11.89
N PHE A 307 -8.59 9.18 11.86
CA PHE A 307 -8.41 8.37 10.67
C PHE A 307 -9.78 8.11 10.04
N VAL A 308 -9.94 8.42 8.75
CA VAL A 308 -11.22 8.26 8.04
C VAL A 308 -11.05 7.41 6.79
N GLN A 309 -11.87 6.39 6.62
CA GLN A 309 -11.87 5.54 5.42
C GLN A 309 -13.27 5.44 4.80
N PHE A 310 -13.37 5.84 3.53
CA PHE A 310 -14.53 5.66 2.66
C PHE A 310 -14.08 5.54 1.20
N GLY A 311 -15.02 5.23 0.29
CA GLY A 311 -14.79 5.19 -1.15
C GLY A 311 -14.84 3.79 -1.74
N GLN A 312 -14.71 2.74 -0.92
CA GLN A 312 -14.72 1.36 -1.42
C GLN A 312 -16.13 0.98 -1.92
N LEU A 313 -17.16 1.13 -1.09
CA LEU A 313 -18.54 0.80 -1.49
C LEU A 313 -19.08 1.80 -2.50
N GLU A 314 -18.73 3.08 -2.36
CA GLU A 314 -19.14 4.14 -3.28
C GLU A 314 -18.60 3.90 -4.69
N SER A 315 -17.41 3.28 -4.82
CA SER A 315 -16.86 2.91 -6.13
C SER A 315 -17.74 1.98 -6.94
N LEU A 316 -18.63 1.20 -6.30
CA LEU A 316 -19.58 0.34 -7.01
C LEU A 316 -20.52 1.13 -7.92
N GLN A 317 -20.70 2.43 -7.69
CA GLN A 317 -21.51 3.33 -8.51
C GLN A 317 -20.81 3.79 -9.80
N GLY A 318 -19.52 3.45 -9.99
CA GLY A 318 -18.75 3.78 -11.18
C GLY A 318 -18.13 5.18 -11.14
N THR A 319 -17.41 5.54 -12.20
CA THR A 319 -16.65 6.81 -12.29
C THR A 319 -17.54 8.04 -12.46
N ASN A 320 -18.76 7.87 -12.99
CA ASN A 320 -19.70 8.98 -13.20
C ASN A 320 -20.17 9.62 -11.87
N GLU A 321 -20.26 8.84 -10.79
CA GLU A 321 -20.65 9.34 -9.46
C GLU A 321 -19.46 9.88 -8.65
N LEU A 322 -18.21 9.77 -9.17
CA LEU A 322 -17.01 10.20 -8.46
C LEU A 322 -17.03 11.68 -8.04
N PRO A 323 -17.49 12.65 -8.86
CA PRO A 323 -17.59 14.04 -8.44
C PRO A 323 -18.55 14.24 -7.26
N ARG A 324 -19.71 13.55 -7.30
CA ARG A 324 -20.70 13.59 -6.21
C ARG A 324 -20.14 12.98 -4.93
N PHE A 325 -19.43 11.86 -5.04
CA PHE A 325 -18.73 11.23 -3.93
C PHE A 325 -17.73 12.18 -3.27
N ILE A 326 -16.82 12.81 -4.04
CA ILE A 326 -15.83 13.73 -3.49
C ILE A 326 -16.49 14.93 -2.81
N SER A 327 -17.56 15.48 -3.41
CA SER A 327 -18.33 16.56 -2.78
C SER A 327 -18.97 16.13 -1.45
N ALA A 328 -19.55 14.93 -1.38
CA ALA A 328 -20.16 14.40 -0.16
C ALA A 328 -19.10 14.10 0.91
N TYR A 329 -17.98 13.49 0.52
CA TYR A 329 -16.88 13.18 1.43
C TYR A 329 -16.28 14.46 2.00
N LYS A 330 -16.02 15.48 1.15
CA LYS A 330 -15.56 16.78 1.62
C LYS A 330 -16.52 17.40 2.64
N LYS A 331 -17.82 17.37 2.37
CA LYS A 331 -18.83 17.90 3.31
C LYS A 331 -18.81 17.18 4.66
N LEU A 332 -18.63 15.85 4.65
CA LEU A 332 -18.48 15.06 5.88
C LEU A 332 -17.21 15.47 6.64
N LEU A 333 -16.08 15.61 5.94
CA LEU A 333 -14.80 16.01 6.53
C LEU A 333 -14.85 17.44 7.09
N ASP A 334 -15.46 18.38 6.37
CA ASP A 334 -15.67 19.75 6.84
C ASP A 334 -16.53 19.78 8.12
N SER A 335 -17.50 18.88 8.26
CA SER A 335 -18.33 18.81 9.47
C SER A 335 -17.56 18.43 10.73
N ILE A 336 -16.43 17.72 10.59
CA ILE A 336 -15.60 17.28 11.72
C ILE A 336 -14.31 18.09 11.88
N ARG A 337 -13.98 18.96 10.91
CA ARG A 337 -12.75 19.74 10.85
C ARG A 337 -12.69 20.76 11.99
N LYS A 338 -11.53 20.83 12.67
CA LYS A 338 -11.22 21.81 13.73
C LYS A 338 -9.73 22.20 13.70
N PRO A 339 -9.36 23.40 14.17
CA PRO A 339 -7.95 23.83 14.19
C PRO A 339 -7.01 22.85 14.90
N ASN A 340 -7.49 22.20 15.98
CA ASN A 340 -6.71 21.28 16.78
C ASN A 340 -6.94 19.80 16.44
N ARG A 341 -7.58 19.50 15.31
CA ARG A 341 -7.90 18.13 14.88
C ARG A 341 -7.17 17.80 13.58
N ARG A 342 -6.24 16.85 13.68
CA ARG A 342 -5.53 16.28 12.53
C ARG A 342 -6.40 15.20 11.91
N ILE A 343 -6.66 15.32 10.61
CA ILE A 343 -7.43 14.33 9.85
C ILE A 343 -6.47 13.61 8.92
N VAL A 344 -6.55 12.28 8.93
CA VAL A 344 -5.78 11.39 8.06
C VAL A 344 -6.76 10.54 7.26
N LEU A 345 -6.74 10.67 5.94
CA LEU A 345 -7.57 9.86 5.05
C LEU A 345 -6.85 8.56 4.73
N LEU A 346 -7.53 7.45 4.92
CA LEU A 346 -7.10 6.14 4.45
C LEU A 346 -7.77 5.90 3.10
N SER A 347 -6.98 5.55 2.07
CA SER A 347 -7.59 5.16 0.79
C SER A 347 -8.48 3.91 0.97
N PRO A 348 -9.46 3.68 0.07
CA PRO A 348 -10.16 2.41 0.03
C PRO A 348 -9.18 1.27 -0.29
N ILE A 349 -9.56 0.04 0.07
CA ILE A 349 -8.82 -1.17 -0.29
C ILE A 349 -9.36 -1.74 -1.61
N PRO A 350 -8.55 -2.48 -2.40
CA PRO A 350 -9.04 -3.14 -3.61
C PRO A 350 -10.04 -4.26 -3.27
N PHE A 351 -10.96 -4.53 -4.21
CA PHE A 351 -11.77 -5.75 -4.15
C PHE A 351 -10.99 -6.97 -4.61
N GLU A 352 -11.33 -8.14 -4.08
CA GLU A 352 -10.84 -9.44 -4.54
C GLU A 352 -12.03 -10.27 -5.07
N PRO A 353 -12.53 -9.97 -6.28
CA PRO A 353 -13.80 -10.51 -6.78
C PRO A 353 -13.86 -12.04 -6.79
N GLU A 354 -12.73 -12.73 -6.96
CA GLU A 354 -12.64 -14.20 -6.94
C GLU A 354 -12.99 -14.82 -5.57
N ARG A 355 -12.92 -14.02 -4.49
CA ARG A 355 -13.28 -14.42 -3.13
C ARG A 355 -14.77 -14.26 -2.82
N SER A 356 -15.54 -13.69 -3.76
CA SER A 356 -16.97 -13.48 -3.56
C SER A 356 -17.75 -14.79 -3.48
N TYR A 357 -18.69 -14.86 -2.53
CA TYR A 357 -19.59 -16.01 -2.35
C TYR A 357 -20.77 -15.96 -3.34
N LEU A 358 -20.47 -15.90 -4.64
CA LEU A 358 -21.46 -15.86 -5.72
C LEU A 358 -21.61 -17.22 -6.38
N THR A 359 -22.83 -17.54 -6.82
CA THR A 359 -23.07 -18.69 -7.71
C THR A 359 -22.33 -18.50 -9.04
N PRO A 360 -22.12 -19.56 -9.84
CA PRO A 360 -21.52 -19.42 -11.17
C PRO A 360 -22.21 -18.35 -12.03
N GLU A 361 -23.54 -18.27 -11.98
CA GLU A 361 -24.33 -17.25 -12.68
C GLU A 361 -24.06 -15.85 -12.11
N GLY A 362 -23.98 -15.72 -10.78
CA GLY A 362 -23.67 -14.47 -10.09
C GLY A 362 -22.28 -13.92 -10.42
N LYS A 363 -21.30 -14.78 -10.70
CA LYS A 363 -19.95 -14.34 -11.11
C LYS A 363 -19.93 -13.55 -12.41
N SER A 364 -20.82 -13.87 -13.35
CA SER A 364 -20.91 -13.16 -14.64
C SER A 364 -21.31 -11.68 -14.49
N ASN A 365 -22.01 -11.33 -13.40
CA ASN A 365 -22.48 -9.98 -13.09
C ASN A 365 -21.89 -9.43 -11.78
N ASN A 366 -20.73 -9.95 -11.35
CA ASN A 366 -20.10 -9.52 -10.12
C ASN A 366 -19.60 -8.07 -10.24
N ARG A 367 -20.30 -7.11 -9.64
CA ARG A 367 -19.94 -5.67 -9.70
C ARG A 367 -18.56 -5.36 -9.12
N LEU A 368 -18.00 -6.24 -8.29
CA LEU A 368 -16.66 -6.07 -7.75
C LEU A 368 -15.57 -6.10 -8.83
N THR A 369 -15.81 -6.77 -9.97
CA THR A 369 -14.82 -6.90 -11.06
C THR A 369 -14.67 -5.63 -11.88
N THR A 370 -15.70 -4.77 -11.89
CA THR A 370 -15.76 -3.56 -12.73
C THR A 370 -15.71 -2.27 -11.93
N ALA A 371 -15.69 -2.35 -10.59
CA ALA A 371 -15.66 -1.18 -9.73
C ALA A 371 -14.32 -0.42 -9.85
N PRO A 372 -14.32 0.87 -10.20
CA PRO A 372 -13.12 1.68 -10.39
C PRO A 372 -12.53 2.17 -9.06
N VAL A 373 -12.23 1.26 -8.12
CA VAL A 373 -11.74 1.60 -6.77
C VAL A 373 -10.46 2.46 -6.82
N GLU A 374 -9.56 2.19 -7.76
CA GLU A 374 -8.32 2.97 -7.96
C GLU A 374 -8.61 4.45 -8.22
N ALA A 375 -9.61 4.75 -9.08
CA ALA A 375 -10.00 6.12 -9.39
C ALA A 375 -10.53 6.85 -8.15
N TYR A 376 -11.24 6.14 -7.27
CA TYR A 376 -11.70 6.68 -5.99
C TYR A 376 -10.53 6.92 -5.03
N ALA A 377 -9.57 5.99 -4.94
CA ALA A 377 -8.36 6.17 -4.14
C ALA A 377 -7.55 7.40 -4.58
N ASP A 378 -7.35 7.56 -5.89
CA ASP A 378 -6.65 8.72 -6.46
C ASP A 378 -7.38 10.04 -6.22
N ALA A 379 -8.71 10.03 -6.31
CA ALA A 379 -9.50 11.22 -6.04
C ALA A 379 -9.46 11.61 -4.56
N ILE A 380 -9.46 10.64 -3.64
CA ILE A 380 -9.32 10.87 -2.20
C ILE A 380 -7.92 11.42 -1.87
N ARG A 381 -6.87 10.91 -2.54
CA ARG A 381 -5.51 11.46 -2.41
C ARG A 381 -5.48 12.94 -2.81
N LYS A 382 -6.02 13.27 -3.98
CA LYS A 382 -6.10 14.67 -4.46
C LYS A 382 -6.92 15.55 -3.51
N LEU A 383 -8.02 15.03 -2.97
CA LEU A 383 -8.81 15.72 -1.94
C LEU A 383 -7.94 16.00 -0.71
N ALA A 384 -7.23 15.00 -0.18
CA ALA A 384 -6.34 15.16 0.96
C ALA A 384 -5.25 16.21 0.71
N GLU A 385 -4.62 16.19 -0.46
CA GLU A 385 -3.62 17.18 -0.86
C GLU A 385 -4.22 18.60 -0.90
N SER A 386 -5.37 18.77 -1.55
CA SER A 386 -6.02 20.09 -1.71
C SER A 386 -6.51 20.68 -0.38
N GLU A 387 -6.87 19.81 0.57
CA GLU A 387 -7.46 20.18 1.85
C GLU A 387 -6.45 20.15 3.01
N GLY A 388 -5.19 19.81 2.74
CA GLY A 388 -4.12 19.74 3.73
C GLY A 388 -4.28 18.62 4.75
N TYR A 389 -4.93 17.51 4.38
CA TYR A 389 -5.07 16.33 5.23
C TYR A 389 -3.85 15.40 5.11
N GLY A 390 -3.63 14.60 6.14
CA GLY A 390 -2.78 13.40 6.01
C GLY A 390 -3.46 12.40 5.09
N PHE A 391 -2.67 11.58 4.40
CA PHE A 391 -3.17 10.52 3.54
C PHE A 391 -2.28 9.28 3.64
N VAL A 392 -2.92 8.12 3.75
CA VAL A 392 -2.29 6.80 3.70
C VAL A 392 -2.84 6.04 2.50
N ASP A 393 -2.00 5.75 1.52
CA ASP A 393 -2.37 4.88 0.40
C ASP A 393 -2.38 3.41 0.83
N LEU A 394 -3.58 2.85 0.96
CA LEU A 394 -3.81 1.42 1.18
C LEU A 394 -4.05 0.67 -0.14
N PHE A 395 -4.59 1.35 -1.17
CA PHE A 395 -5.10 0.70 -2.36
C PHE A 395 -3.98 0.00 -3.14
N HIS A 396 -3.00 0.79 -3.58
CA HIS A 396 -1.98 0.30 -4.50
C HIS A 396 -1.04 -0.72 -3.82
N PRO A 397 -0.54 -0.51 -2.58
CA PRO A 397 0.30 -1.51 -1.93
C PRO A 397 -0.41 -2.84 -1.69
N LEU A 398 -1.70 -2.82 -1.34
CA LEU A 398 -2.50 -4.05 -1.23
C LEU A 398 -2.67 -4.72 -2.61
N ARG A 399 -2.93 -3.93 -3.66
CA ARG A 399 -3.15 -4.43 -5.02
C ARG A 399 -1.90 -5.06 -5.64
N SER A 400 -0.71 -4.55 -5.31
CA SER A 400 0.59 -5.07 -5.78
C SER A 400 1.19 -6.14 -4.85
N SER A 401 0.56 -6.42 -3.71
CA SER A 401 1.05 -7.41 -2.76
C SER A 401 1.04 -8.82 -3.36
N ALA A 402 2.05 -9.63 -3.03
CA ALA A 402 2.07 -11.05 -3.38
C ALA A 402 0.91 -11.84 -2.74
N LEU A 403 0.26 -11.28 -1.71
CA LEU A 403 -0.90 -11.86 -1.04
C LEU A 403 -2.23 -11.46 -1.68
N PHE A 404 -2.23 -10.55 -2.66
CA PHE A 404 -3.44 -10.10 -3.34
C PHE A 404 -4.21 -11.29 -3.95
N GLY A 405 -5.52 -11.34 -3.71
CA GLY A 405 -6.41 -12.48 -3.97
C GLY A 405 -6.71 -13.34 -2.73
N SER A 406 -6.08 -13.06 -1.59
CA SER A 406 -6.26 -13.80 -0.34
C SER A 406 -6.44 -12.92 0.90
N LEU A 407 -6.53 -11.61 0.75
CA LEU A 407 -6.57 -10.64 1.86
C LEU A 407 -7.98 -10.38 2.40
N THR A 408 -9.01 -10.82 1.70
CA THR A 408 -10.42 -10.62 2.06
C THR A 408 -11.12 -11.93 2.40
N THR A 409 -12.19 -11.84 3.20
CA THR A 409 -13.04 -13.00 3.51
C THR A 409 -14.00 -13.29 2.35
N ASP A 410 -14.60 -12.26 1.78
CA ASP A 410 -15.72 -12.33 0.85
C ASP A 410 -15.50 -11.50 -0.43
N GLY A 411 -14.28 -11.04 -0.68
CA GLY A 411 -13.96 -10.13 -1.78
C GLY A 411 -14.08 -8.65 -1.45
N LEU A 412 -14.65 -8.28 -0.29
CA LEU A 412 -14.85 -6.89 0.13
C LEU A 412 -14.17 -6.57 1.46
N HIS A 413 -14.33 -7.45 2.45
CA HIS A 413 -13.92 -7.21 3.82
C HIS A 413 -12.61 -7.92 4.12
N LEU A 414 -11.66 -7.21 4.73
CA LEU A 414 -10.37 -7.77 5.13
C LEU A 414 -10.58 -8.97 6.05
N ASN A 415 -9.76 -9.99 5.85
CA ASN A 415 -9.57 -11.06 6.82
C ASN A 415 -8.41 -10.68 7.79
N PRO A 416 -8.04 -11.52 8.77
CA PRO A 416 -6.95 -11.20 9.69
C PRO A 416 -5.59 -10.91 9.02
N GLU A 417 -5.30 -11.55 7.89
CA GLU A 417 -4.08 -11.31 7.10
C GLU A 417 -4.12 -9.91 6.46
N GLY A 418 -5.25 -9.58 5.83
CA GLY A 418 -5.51 -8.26 5.27
C GLY A 418 -5.42 -7.13 6.31
N HIS A 419 -6.01 -7.34 7.49
CA HIS A 419 -5.90 -6.37 8.58
C HIS A 419 -4.45 -6.18 9.06
N ARG A 420 -3.63 -7.25 9.07
CA ARG A 420 -2.21 -7.13 9.44
C ARG A 420 -1.42 -6.32 8.43
N LEU A 421 -1.61 -6.58 7.14
CA LEU A 421 -0.94 -5.83 6.07
C LEU A 421 -1.38 -4.36 6.07
N VAL A 422 -2.68 -4.08 6.24
CA VAL A 422 -3.17 -2.70 6.40
C VAL A 422 -2.55 -2.01 7.61
N ALA A 423 -2.43 -2.72 8.75
CA ALA A 423 -1.79 -2.15 9.92
C ALA A 423 -0.31 -1.82 9.65
N GLU A 424 0.42 -2.68 8.95
CA GLU A 424 1.82 -2.44 8.54
C GLU A 424 1.96 -1.21 7.65
N LEU A 425 1.07 -1.05 6.67
CA LEU A 425 1.06 0.11 5.78
C LEU A 425 0.81 1.42 6.53
N ILE A 426 -0.17 1.42 7.45
CA ILE A 426 -0.46 2.60 8.29
C ILE A 426 0.73 2.92 9.21
N MET A 427 1.31 1.92 9.87
CA MET A 427 2.48 2.10 10.74
C MET A 427 3.67 2.68 9.98
N LYS A 428 3.91 2.19 8.77
CA LYS A 428 4.98 2.68 7.88
C LYS A 428 4.76 4.16 7.52
N GLU A 429 3.55 4.55 7.15
CA GLU A 429 3.24 5.94 6.79
C GLU A 429 3.37 6.88 8.00
N LEU A 430 3.00 6.41 9.19
CA LEU A 430 3.21 7.13 10.44
C LEU A 430 4.68 7.13 10.91
N LYS A 431 5.59 6.48 10.16
CA LYS A 431 7.01 6.32 10.49
C LYS A 431 7.22 5.69 11.88
N LEU A 432 6.32 4.78 12.23
CA LEU A 432 6.39 4.02 13.47
C LEU A 432 7.13 2.69 13.24
N PRO A 433 7.87 2.19 14.24
CA PRO A 433 8.55 0.91 14.13
C PRO A 433 7.56 -0.23 13.85
N GLY A 434 7.93 -1.11 12.92
CA GLY A 434 7.13 -2.30 12.55
C GLY A 434 7.54 -3.57 13.27
N ALA A 435 8.70 -3.58 13.94
CA ALA A 435 9.26 -4.72 14.65
C ALA A 435 9.42 -4.40 16.15
N PHE A 436 9.07 -5.36 17.00
CA PHE A 436 9.03 -5.21 18.45
C PHE A 436 9.78 -6.35 19.12
N ALA A 437 10.52 -6.05 20.18
CA ALA A 437 11.10 -7.08 21.03
C ALA A 437 10.02 -7.53 22.02
N GLY A 438 9.64 -8.81 21.96
CA GLY A 438 8.65 -9.41 22.86
C GLY A 438 7.35 -9.84 22.17
N ASP A 439 6.53 -10.55 22.93
CA ASP A 439 5.22 -11.03 22.49
C ASP A 439 4.16 -9.91 22.61
N LEU A 440 3.45 -9.64 21.52
CA LEU A 440 2.37 -8.65 21.48
C LEU A 440 1.03 -9.22 21.96
N ALA A 441 0.91 -10.54 22.16
CA ALA A 441 -0.35 -11.18 22.52
C ALA A 441 -0.97 -10.66 23.83
N PRO A 442 -0.21 -10.44 24.93
CA PRO A 442 -0.77 -9.88 26.17
C PRO A 442 -1.36 -8.48 25.97
N LEU A 443 -0.62 -7.58 25.30
CA LEU A 443 -1.09 -6.24 24.97
C LEU A 443 -2.36 -6.28 24.11
N ARG A 444 -2.38 -7.15 23.09
CA ARG A 444 -3.54 -7.31 22.21
C ARG A 444 -4.77 -7.80 22.98
N GLN A 445 -4.59 -8.70 23.95
CA GLN A 445 -5.70 -9.21 24.75
C GLN A 445 -6.35 -8.12 25.62
N GLU A 446 -5.56 -7.23 26.19
CA GLU A 446 -6.08 -6.08 26.94
C GLU A 446 -6.79 -5.06 26.03
N ILE A 447 -6.25 -4.82 24.83
CA ILE A 447 -6.90 -3.99 23.81
C ILE A 447 -8.26 -4.57 23.39
N LEU A 448 -8.33 -5.88 23.15
CA LEU A 448 -9.59 -6.54 22.80
C LEU A 448 -10.61 -6.46 23.93
N SER A 449 -10.18 -6.61 25.18
CA SER A 449 -11.04 -6.43 26.36
C SER A 449 -11.60 -5.00 26.43
N LYS A 450 -10.74 -3.98 26.26
CA LYS A 450 -11.17 -2.57 26.18
C LYS A 450 -12.14 -2.35 25.01
N ASN A 451 -11.89 -2.96 23.86
CA ASN A 451 -12.72 -2.82 22.67
C ASN A 451 -14.12 -3.43 22.80
N VAL A 452 -14.30 -4.46 23.64
CA VAL A 452 -15.62 -5.00 23.98
C VAL A 452 -16.36 -4.03 24.91
N LEU A 453 -15.69 -3.52 25.96
CA LEU A 453 -16.26 -2.54 26.88
C LEU A 453 -16.68 -1.27 26.13
N TRP A 454 -15.79 -0.74 25.28
CA TRP A 454 -16.06 0.41 24.43
C TRP A 454 -17.25 0.17 23.51
N PHE A 455 -17.32 -0.97 22.83
CA PHE A 455 -18.44 -1.26 21.93
C PHE A 455 -19.78 -1.30 22.68
N ASN A 456 -19.83 -1.94 23.84
CA ASN A 456 -21.04 -2.02 24.64
C ASN A 456 -21.46 -0.64 25.19
N TYR A 457 -20.48 0.22 25.50
CA TYR A 457 -20.73 1.60 25.91
C TYR A 457 -21.20 2.50 24.76
N TRP A 458 -20.51 2.43 23.62
CA TRP A 458 -20.69 3.29 22.45
C TRP A 458 -21.90 2.89 21.60
N ARG A 459 -22.15 1.59 21.47
CA ARG A 459 -23.25 0.99 20.69
C ARG A 459 -24.05 0.04 21.59
N PRO A 460 -24.71 0.53 22.65
CA PRO A 460 -25.48 -0.32 23.54
C PRO A 460 -26.69 -0.91 22.81
N SER A 461 -27.01 -2.17 23.09
CA SER A 461 -28.06 -2.93 22.39
C SER A 461 -29.47 -2.34 22.52
N ASN A 462 -29.72 -1.45 23.48
CA ASN A 462 -31.06 -0.90 23.74
C ASN A 462 -31.12 0.63 23.70
N TRP A 463 -30.60 1.23 22.62
CA TRP A 463 -30.49 2.69 22.46
C TRP A 463 -31.82 3.44 22.67
N ALA A 464 -32.94 2.84 22.23
CA ALA A 464 -34.28 3.42 22.38
C ALA A 464 -34.61 3.83 23.82
N PHE A 465 -34.16 3.03 24.80
CA PHE A 465 -34.35 3.28 26.24
C PHE A 465 -33.23 4.09 26.88
N LEU A 466 -32.15 4.38 26.16
CA LEU A 466 -31.07 5.26 26.63
C LEU A 466 -31.37 6.70 26.23
N ASN A 467 -31.28 6.98 24.92
CA ASN A 467 -31.41 8.32 24.33
C ASN A 467 -32.38 8.37 23.13
N GLY A 468 -33.07 7.28 22.82
CA GLY A 468 -34.04 7.23 21.73
C GLY A 468 -35.46 7.63 22.15
N ASP A 469 -36.45 6.98 21.55
CA ASP A 469 -37.87 7.33 21.63
C ASP A 469 -38.63 6.64 22.79
N ARG A 470 -37.98 5.73 23.54
CA ARG A 470 -38.58 4.97 24.66
C ARG A 470 -38.11 5.42 26.04
N THR A 471 -37.55 6.62 26.13
CA THR A 471 -37.01 7.23 27.35
C THR A 471 -38.07 7.49 28.43
N THR A 472 -39.35 7.56 28.06
CA THR A 472 -40.48 7.80 28.98
C THR A 472 -41.25 6.53 29.35
N GLN A 473 -40.90 5.38 28.77
CA GLN A 473 -41.60 4.11 29.06
C GLN A 473 -41.35 3.69 30.50
N PRO A 474 -42.35 3.10 31.22
CA PRO A 474 -42.18 2.71 32.62
C PRO A 474 -40.95 1.85 32.90
N PHE A 475 -40.59 0.95 31.99
CA PHE A 475 -39.41 0.08 32.11
C PHE A 475 -38.06 0.84 32.03
N SER A 476 -38.06 2.11 31.61
CA SER A 476 -36.86 2.95 31.59
C SER A 476 -36.55 3.58 32.96
N HIS A 477 -37.49 3.49 33.92
CA HIS A 477 -37.42 4.19 35.21
C HIS A 477 -37.47 3.23 36.40
N ASP A 478 -36.93 3.67 37.54
CA ASP A 478 -37.03 2.95 38.80
C ASP A 478 -38.50 2.81 39.23
N TRP A 479 -38.86 1.62 39.72
CA TRP A 479 -40.24 1.31 40.07
C TRP A 479 -40.73 2.06 41.32
N LYS A 480 -39.81 2.50 42.20
CA LYS A 480 -40.11 3.36 43.36
C LYS A 480 -39.97 4.84 43.01
N ASP A 481 -38.90 5.21 42.30
CA ASP A 481 -38.63 6.59 41.89
C ASP A 481 -38.71 6.76 40.37
N LYS A 482 -39.90 7.13 39.89
CA LYS A 482 -40.16 7.32 38.45
C LYS A 482 -39.42 8.50 37.82
N SER A 483 -38.69 9.31 38.59
CA SER A 483 -37.81 10.34 38.03
C SER A 483 -36.42 9.81 37.68
N ARG A 484 -36.07 8.65 38.23
CA ARG A 484 -34.75 8.02 38.10
C ARG A 484 -34.73 7.05 36.92
N ARG A 485 -33.84 7.32 35.96
CA ARG A 485 -33.64 6.49 34.77
C ARG A 485 -32.58 5.41 35.02
N ILE A 486 -32.98 4.14 34.98
CA ILE A 486 -32.10 3.00 35.34
C ILE A 486 -30.97 2.83 34.32
N PHE A 487 -31.32 2.70 33.04
CA PHE A 487 -30.33 2.31 32.02
C PHE A 487 -29.21 3.36 31.82
N PRO A 488 -29.47 4.69 31.80
CA PRO A 488 -28.39 5.69 31.80
C PRO A 488 -27.44 5.59 33.00
N GLU A 489 -27.91 5.18 34.18
CA GLU A 489 -27.05 4.98 35.36
C GLU A 489 -26.19 3.72 35.22
N GLU A 490 -26.76 2.62 34.73
CA GLU A 490 -26.00 1.40 34.42
C GLU A 490 -24.90 1.67 33.40
N MET A 491 -25.17 2.50 32.39
CA MET A 491 -24.16 2.87 31.39
C MET A 491 -22.96 3.62 32.00
N LYS A 492 -23.14 4.36 33.11
CA LYS A 492 -22.01 5.02 33.82
C LYS A 492 -21.03 4.02 34.42
N ALA A 493 -21.47 2.78 34.68
CA ALA A 493 -20.60 1.74 35.23
C ALA A 493 -19.50 1.29 34.24
N PHE A 494 -19.66 1.54 32.94
CA PHE A 494 -18.63 1.22 31.94
C PHE A 494 -17.41 2.16 32.03
N GLU A 495 -17.59 3.41 32.44
CA GLU A 495 -16.50 4.39 32.49
C GLU A 495 -15.30 3.96 33.36
N PRO A 496 -15.49 3.53 34.62
CA PRO A 496 -14.37 3.01 35.42
C PRO A 496 -13.76 1.73 34.81
N LEU A 497 -14.57 0.81 34.26
CA LEU A 497 -14.08 -0.42 33.64
C LEU A 497 -13.21 -0.15 32.42
N ILE A 498 -13.58 0.84 31.61
CA ILE A 498 -12.79 1.28 30.45
C ILE A 498 -11.48 1.91 30.92
N ARG A 499 -11.50 2.77 31.95
CA ARG A 499 -10.28 3.36 32.53
C ARG A 499 -9.32 2.30 33.08
N GLU A 500 -9.85 1.28 33.76
CA GLU A 500 -9.06 0.14 34.23
C GLU A 500 -8.45 -0.66 33.07
N ALA A 501 -9.21 -0.87 31.99
CA ALA A 501 -8.70 -1.54 30.79
C ALA A 501 -7.59 -0.72 30.12
N GLU A 502 -7.71 0.61 30.02
CA GLU A 502 -6.64 1.48 29.55
C GLU A 502 -5.38 1.38 30.43
N GLN A 503 -5.54 1.31 31.76
CA GLN A 503 -4.40 1.12 32.65
C GLN A 503 -3.67 -0.21 32.42
N ARG A 504 -4.42 -1.31 32.23
CA ARG A 504 -3.81 -2.62 31.90
C ARG A 504 -3.08 -2.59 30.55
N ILE A 505 -3.62 -1.88 29.56
CA ILE A 505 -2.94 -1.65 28.27
C ILE A 505 -1.62 -0.90 28.49
N GLU A 506 -1.62 0.18 29.27
CA GLU A 506 -0.39 0.92 29.59
C GLU A 506 0.65 0.05 30.30
N ASP A 507 0.22 -0.86 31.18
CA ASP A 507 1.10 -1.74 31.92
C ASP A 507 1.75 -2.81 31.02
N GLU A 508 1.00 -3.37 30.06
CA GLU A 508 1.57 -4.26 29.03
C GLU A 508 2.46 -3.50 28.04
N GLN A 509 2.05 -2.29 27.65
CA GLN A 509 2.78 -1.43 26.72
C GLN A 509 4.20 -1.12 27.23
N LYS A 510 4.35 -0.81 28.53
CA LYS A 510 5.66 -0.51 29.16
C LYS A 510 6.64 -1.67 29.13
N LYS A 511 6.17 -2.91 28.96
CA LYS A 511 7.03 -4.11 28.88
C LYS A 511 7.69 -4.26 27.51
N LEU A 512 7.22 -3.55 26.49
CA LEU A 512 7.70 -3.65 25.13
C LEU A 512 8.80 -2.63 24.86
N LEU A 513 9.88 -3.09 24.21
CA LEU A 513 10.93 -2.21 23.68
C LEU A 513 10.89 -2.27 22.15
N PRO A 514 10.74 -1.13 21.45
CA PRO A 514 10.87 -1.09 20.00
C PRO A 514 12.26 -1.58 19.59
N VAL A 515 12.32 -2.44 18.55
CA VAL A 515 13.62 -2.80 17.96
C VAL A 515 14.09 -1.58 17.16
N ARG A 516 15.26 -1.03 17.52
CA ARG A 516 15.86 0.12 16.83
C ARG A 516 16.33 -0.22 15.42
#